data_AF-G9HMR6-F1
#
_entry.id   AF-G9HMR6-F1
#
_cell.length_a   1.000
_cell.length_b   1.000
_cell.length_c   1.000
_cell.angle_alpha   90.00
_cell.angle_beta   90.00
_cell.angle_gamma   90.00
#
_symmetry.space_group_name_H-M   'P 1'
#
loop_
_entity.id
_entity.type
_entity.pdbx_description
1 polymer ?
#
loop_
_entity_poly.entity_id
_entity_poly.type
_entity_poly.pdbx_seq_one_letter_code
_entity_poly.pdbx_strand_id
1 'polypeptide(L)'
;QGFIFNTDATAGNALNLQVGGATINFNGTDGTGRLVLLSNAAGGGATDFNVTGSLGGNLKGIIEFNTTAVAGQLIANAGPANAVIGTNNGAGRAAGFVVSVANGNAATVAGQVYAKDMVIQSTNAGGQVNFGHIVDVGTDGTTAFKTAATTVAITQNSNFGAVDFGNTASQITVPDTKVLTGNFTGDASNNGNTAGVITFAANGTLASGNADANVAVTNKITAIEAAGVGVVQLSGTHTAELRLGNAGSQFKLADGTIINGNVNQTVLVGNAALANGAIQL
;
A
#
# COMPACT_ATOMS: atom_id res chain seq x y z
N GLN A 1 2.84 33.95 5.01
CA GLN A 1 3.61 33.79 6.26
C GLN A 1 3.79 32.31 6.46
N GLY A 2 5.02 31.80 6.35
CA GLY A 2 5.32 30.37 6.43
C GLY A 2 6.43 30.14 7.46
N PHE A 3 6.42 28.99 8.09
CA PHE A 3 7.48 28.53 8.97
C PHE A 3 8.46 27.69 8.13
N ILE A 4 9.72 28.12 8.06
CA ILE A 4 10.80 27.38 7.38
C ILE A 4 11.80 26.94 8.46
N PHE A 5 11.99 25.63 8.60
CA PHE A 5 13.03 25.06 9.43
C PHE A 5 14.16 24.56 8.52
N ASN A 6 15.32 25.21 8.60
CA ASN A 6 16.51 24.89 7.79
C ASN A 6 17.68 24.62 8.74
N THR A 7 18.33 23.46 8.62
CA THR A 7 19.40 23.06 9.54
C THR A 7 20.57 22.41 8.81
N ASP A 8 21.80 22.71 9.24
CA ASP A 8 23.02 22.09 8.75
C ASP A 8 23.28 20.72 9.41
N ALA A 9 23.91 19.83 8.66
CA ALA A 9 24.04 18.39 8.89
C ALA A 9 24.88 17.91 10.09
N THR A 10 25.37 18.80 10.95
CA THR A 10 26.46 18.47 11.88
C THR A 10 26.02 18.04 13.28
N ALA A 11 24.71 18.02 13.57
CA ALA A 11 24.17 17.39 14.78
C ALA A 11 22.69 17.01 14.56
N GLY A 12 22.17 16.02 15.30
CA GLY A 12 20.80 15.50 15.18
C GLY A 12 19.72 16.57 15.36
N ASN A 13 19.35 17.24 14.28
CA ASN A 13 18.31 18.25 14.25
C ASN A 13 16.95 17.57 14.15
N ALA A 14 16.09 17.78 15.14
CA ALA A 14 14.71 17.30 15.14
C ALA A 14 13.74 18.49 15.13
N LEU A 15 12.88 18.57 14.11
CA LEU A 15 11.70 19.42 14.16
C LEU A 15 10.59 18.69 14.91
N ASN A 16 10.46 18.94 16.20
CA ASN A 16 9.37 18.38 17.01
C ASN A 16 8.15 19.30 16.94
N LEU A 17 7.12 18.86 16.22
CA LEU A 17 5.81 19.50 16.22
C LEU A 17 4.96 18.84 17.30
N GLN A 18 4.96 19.40 18.51
CA GLN A 18 4.25 18.84 19.67
C GLN A 18 3.30 19.87 20.29
N VAL A 19 2.05 19.44 20.50
CA VAL A 19 1.10 20.10 21.41
C VAL A 19 0.55 19.03 22.34
N GLY A 20 0.66 19.24 23.65
CA GLY A 20 0.07 18.35 24.65
C GLY A 20 -1.45 18.31 24.51
N GLY A 21 -2.00 17.19 24.05
CA GLY A 21 -3.44 16.95 24.00
C GLY A 21 -4.25 17.70 22.93
N ALA A 22 -3.61 18.33 21.94
CA ALA A 22 -4.32 19.02 20.85
C ALA A 22 -3.73 18.73 19.45
N THR A 23 -4.60 18.80 18.43
CA THR A 23 -4.23 18.56 17.03
C THR A 23 -3.50 19.77 16.41
N ILE A 24 -2.39 19.52 15.71
CA ILE A 24 -1.74 20.51 14.85
C ILE A 24 -2.47 20.54 13.51
N ASN A 25 -3.19 21.63 13.23
CA ASN A 25 -3.99 21.79 12.02
C ASN A 25 -3.26 22.63 10.96
N PHE A 26 -3.07 22.07 9.77
CA PHE A 26 -2.59 22.78 8.57
C PHE A 26 -3.80 23.13 7.71
N ASN A 27 -4.47 24.23 8.05
CA ASN A 27 -5.68 24.68 7.36
C ASN A 27 -5.33 25.74 6.32
N GLY A 28 -5.53 25.42 5.04
CA GLY A 28 -5.67 26.41 3.96
C GLY A 28 -7.15 26.72 3.73
N THR A 29 -7.45 27.83 3.06
CA THR A 29 -8.81 28.12 2.60
C THR A 29 -9.34 26.92 1.81
N ASP A 30 -10.57 26.48 2.11
CA ASP A 30 -11.23 25.35 1.43
C ASP A 30 -10.49 24.00 1.47
N GLY A 31 -9.66 23.75 2.49
CA GLY A 31 -8.95 22.47 2.64
C GLY A 31 -7.64 22.36 1.84
N THR A 32 -7.16 23.45 1.26
CA THR A 32 -5.90 23.48 0.50
C THR A 32 -4.62 23.47 1.35
N GLY A 33 -4.75 23.35 2.68
CA GLY A 33 -3.60 23.35 3.58
C GLY A 33 -2.71 22.14 3.31
N ARG A 34 -1.40 22.34 3.25
CA ARG A 34 -0.44 21.27 2.96
C ARG A 34 0.75 21.33 3.90
N LEU A 35 1.04 20.22 4.56
CA LEU A 35 2.33 19.99 5.23
C LEU A 35 3.19 19.14 4.31
N VAL A 36 4.33 19.67 3.87
CA VAL A 36 5.31 18.91 3.08
C VAL A 36 6.52 18.61 3.96
N LEU A 37 6.81 17.34 4.15
CA LEU A 37 7.99 16.82 4.83
C LEU A 37 9.00 16.40 3.77
N LEU A 38 10.01 17.23 3.54
CA LEU A 38 11.03 17.05 2.50
C LEU A 38 12.31 16.47 3.11
N SER A 39 12.68 15.23 2.80
CA SER A 39 14.05 14.78 3.08
C SER A 39 14.98 15.33 1.99
N ASN A 40 15.95 16.19 2.35
CA ASN A 40 16.86 16.83 1.39
C ASN A 40 18.33 16.44 1.63
N ALA A 41 19.03 16.13 0.53
CA ALA A 41 20.39 15.59 0.50
C ALA A 41 21.51 16.65 0.43
N ALA A 42 21.21 17.95 0.37
CA ALA A 42 22.25 18.96 0.21
C ALA A 42 23.01 19.20 1.53
N GLY A 43 23.95 18.30 1.86
CA GLY A 43 24.93 18.47 2.93
C GLY A 43 24.82 17.50 4.11
N GLY A 44 23.85 16.58 4.15
CA GLY A 44 23.59 15.64 5.26
C GLY A 44 22.36 15.99 6.12
N GLY A 45 21.33 16.57 5.50
CA GLY A 45 20.08 16.94 6.17
C GLY A 45 19.26 15.75 6.68
N ALA A 46 18.28 16.05 7.54
CA ALA A 46 17.47 15.07 8.26
C ALA A 46 16.81 14.04 7.32
N THR A 47 17.13 12.77 7.54
CA THR A 47 16.49 11.61 6.87
C THR A 47 15.17 11.25 7.54
N ASP A 48 14.99 11.64 8.80
CA ASP A 48 13.91 11.15 9.64
C ASP A 48 13.06 12.29 10.22
N PHE A 49 11.74 12.13 10.14
CA PHE A 49 10.76 13.02 10.75
C PHE A 49 10.15 12.32 11.95
N ASN A 50 10.45 12.80 13.15
CA ASN A 50 9.88 12.25 14.38
C ASN A 50 8.61 12.99 14.78
N VAL A 51 7.53 12.23 14.94
CA VAL A 51 6.23 12.72 15.38
C VAL A 51 5.90 12.10 16.73
N THR A 52 5.85 12.93 17.76
CA THR A 52 5.39 12.55 19.11
C THR A 52 3.92 12.94 19.25
N GLY A 53 3.01 12.09 18.78
CA GLY A 53 1.57 12.33 18.78
C GLY A 53 0.94 12.06 17.42
N SER A 54 -0.14 12.79 17.08
CA SER A 54 -0.86 12.61 15.82
C SER A 54 -0.84 13.86 14.94
N LEU A 55 -0.43 13.70 13.69
CA LEU A 55 -0.68 14.70 12.65
C LEU A 55 -2.08 14.50 12.11
N GLY A 56 -3.03 15.25 12.63
CA GLY A 56 -4.22 15.57 11.86
C GLY A 56 -5.54 14.87 12.16
N GLY A 57 -5.93 14.82 13.43
CA GLY A 57 -7.33 14.64 13.77
C GLY A 57 -8.16 15.82 13.25
N ASN A 58 -8.83 15.65 12.10
CA ASN A 58 -9.69 16.62 11.40
C ASN A 58 -8.95 17.58 10.42
N LEU A 59 -7.85 17.14 9.81
CA LEU A 59 -7.21 17.90 8.72
C LEU A 59 -8.06 17.83 7.44
N LYS A 60 -8.53 19.00 6.99
CA LYS A 60 -8.98 19.18 5.59
C LYS A 60 -7.82 19.19 4.59
N GLY A 61 -6.58 19.23 5.07
CA GLY A 61 -5.36 19.38 4.28
C GLY A 61 -4.62 18.07 3.95
N ILE A 62 -3.57 18.20 3.15
CA ILE A 62 -2.71 17.11 2.65
C ILE A 62 -1.41 17.05 3.45
N ILE A 63 -0.99 15.85 3.84
CA ILE A 63 0.37 15.60 4.31
C ILE A 63 1.14 14.93 3.17
N GLU A 64 2.25 15.52 2.76
CA GLU A 64 3.14 14.97 1.74
C GLU A 64 4.47 14.58 2.38
N PHE A 65 4.81 13.29 2.32
CA PHE A 65 6.13 12.79 2.67
C PHE A 65 6.94 12.56 1.39
N ASN A 66 7.97 13.38 1.19
CA ASN A 66 8.74 13.41 -0.04
C ASN A 66 10.20 12.99 0.22
N THR A 67 10.52 11.81 -0.31
CA THR A 67 11.81 11.10 -0.22
C THR A 67 12.48 10.95 -1.59
N THR A 68 12.15 11.85 -2.51
CA THR A 68 12.70 11.80 -3.87
C THR A 68 14.21 12.03 -3.89
N ALA A 69 14.74 12.89 -3.02
CA ALA A 69 16.18 13.17 -2.97
C ALA A 69 16.98 12.13 -2.17
N VAL A 70 16.43 11.60 -1.08
CA VAL A 70 17.06 10.61 -0.18
C VAL A 70 15.99 9.71 0.40
N ALA A 71 16.35 8.46 0.73
CA ALA A 71 15.53 7.63 1.60
C ALA A 71 15.24 8.35 2.92
N GLY A 72 14.06 8.12 3.47
CA GLY A 72 13.68 8.75 4.73
C GLY A 72 12.62 7.98 5.50
N GLN A 73 12.50 8.31 6.77
CA GLN A 73 11.53 7.72 7.68
C GLN A 73 10.59 8.75 8.29
N LEU A 74 9.30 8.45 8.32
CA LEU A 74 8.33 9.10 9.20
C LEU A 74 8.14 8.22 10.45
N ILE A 75 8.69 8.67 11.58
CA ILE A 75 8.77 7.94 12.83
C ILE A 75 7.62 8.33 13.77
N ALA A 76 7.03 7.31 14.40
CA ALA A 76 5.96 7.43 15.38
C ALA A 76 6.46 7.06 16.78
N ASN A 77 6.86 8.03 17.59
CA ASN A 77 7.42 7.74 18.92
C ASN A 77 6.36 7.61 20.04
N ALA A 78 5.08 7.60 19.69
CA ALA A 78 3.99 7.58 20.66
C ALA A 78 3.37 6.19 20.92
N GLY A 79 3.98 5.11 20.43
CA GLY A 79 3.45 3.74 20.55
C GLY A 79 2.23 3.48 19.65
N PRO A 80 1.81 2.21 19.49
CA PRO A 80 0.85 1.77 18.46
C PRO A 80 -0.57 2.34 18.58
N ALA A 81 -0.89 3.08 19.64
CA ALA A 81 -2.22 3.66 19.86
C ALA A 81 -2.36 5.12 19.37
N ASN A 82 -1.25 5.79 19.04
CA ASN A 82 -1.26 7.19 18.67
C ASN A 82 -0.93 7.29 17.17
N ALA A 83 -1.96 7.44 16.35
CA ALA A 83 -1.83 7.52 14.90
C ALA A 83 -0.80 8.58 14.47
N VAL A 84 -0.05 8.32 13.41
CA VAL A 84 0.93 9.28 12.87
C VAL A 84 0.22 10.31 12.01
N ILE A 85 -0.75 9.86 11.21
CA ILE A 85 -1.52 10.66 10.28
C ILE A 85 -3.01 10.34 10.46
N GLY A 86 -3.84 11.35 10.77
CA GLY A 86 -5.27 11.20 11.03
C GLY A 86 -5.63 10.48 12.35
N THR A 87 -6.91 10.24 12.59
CA THR A 87 -7.44 9.44 13.71
C THR A 87 -8.40 8.35 13.22
N ASN A 88 -8.38 7.19 13.90
CA ASN A 88 -9.12 5.96 13.55
C ASN A 88 -10.64 6.00 13.86
N ASN A 89 -11.31 7.14 13.80
CA ASN A 89 -12.70 7.27 14.31
C ASN A 89 -13.70 7.88 13.30
N GLY A 90 -13.47 7.68 12.00
CA GLY A 90 -14.43 8.06 10.94
C GLY A 90 -14.50 9.56 10.62
N ALA A 91 -14.38 10.44 11.62
CA ALA A 91 -14.46 11.89 11.46
C ALA A 91 -13.10 12.62 11.44
N GLY A 92 -11.99 11.95 11.76
CA GLY A 92 -10.68 12.59 11.89
C GLY A 92 -9.56 12.03 11.01
N ARG A 93 -9.89 11.33 9.92
CA ARG A 93 -8.91 10.97 8.87
C ARG A 93 -8.30 12.24 8.27
N ALA A 94 -7.03 12.20 7.89
CA ALA A 94 -6.46 13.26 7.05
C ALA A 94 -7.14 13.26 5.68
N ALA A 95 -7.41 14.42 5.09
CA ALA A 95 -8.02 14.49 3.76
C ALA A 95 -7.14 13.78 2.72
N GLY A 96 -5.83 14.02 2.75
CA GLY A 96 -4.89 13.37 1.84
C GLY A 96 -3.57 12.99 2.50
N PHE A 97 -3.00 11.86 2.08
CA PHE A 97 -1.62 11.49 2.36
C PHE A 97 -0.89 11.14 1.05
N VAL A 98 0.22 11.82 0.80
CA VAL A 98 1.03 11.62 -0.41
C VAL A 98 2.40 11.09 0.01
N VAL A 99 2.83 10.00 -0.60
CA VAL A 99 4.20 9.48 -0.50
C VAL A 99 4.87 9.62 -1.86
N SER A 100 5.88 10.48 -1.92
CA SER A 100 6.72 10.68 -3.11
C SER A 100 8.07 10.01 -2.88
N VAL A 101 8.43 9.05 -3.73
CA VAL A 101 9.72 8.33 -3.70
C VAL A 101 10.45 8.48 -5.04
N ALA A 102 11.73 8.13 -5.10
CA ALA A 102 12.46 8.03 -6.35
C ALA A 102 13.15 6.66 -6.45
N ASN A 103 13.65 6.33 -7.63
CA ASN A 103 14.35 5.06 -7.88
C ASN A 103 15.48 4.84 -6.87
N GLY A 104 15.51 3.66 -6.24
CA GLY A 104 16.53 3.26 -5.26
C GLY A 104 16.32 3.84 -3.86
N ASN A 105 15.39 4.78 -3.68
CA ASN A 105 15.04 5.33 -2.38
C ASN A 105 13.83 4.62 -1.77
N ALA A 106 13.77 4.63 -0.44
CA ALA A 106 12.67 4.10 0.33
C ALA A 106 12.06 5.18 1.23
N ALA A 107 10.73 5.29 1.21
CA ALA A 107 9.95 5.99 2.22
C ALA A 107 9.46 4.97 3.24
N THR A 108 9.85 5.11 4.50
CA THR A 108 9.32 4.26 5.58
C THR A 108 8.38 5.05 6.47
N VAL A 109 7.12 4.64 6.57
CA VAL A 109 6.14 5.21 7.50
C VAL A 109 5.96 4.23 8.65
N ALA A 110 6.58 4.52 9.79
CA ALA A 110 6.70 3.56 10.89
C ALA A 110 5.44 3.45 11.77
N GLY A 111 4.50 4.40 11.70
CA GLY A 111 3.25 4.33 12.44
C GLY A 111 2.01 4.42 11.57
N GLN A 112 0.85 4.54 12.22
CA GLN A 112 -0.44 4.33 11.57
C GLN A 112 -0.81 5.48 10.62
N VAL A 113 -1.43 5.14 9.48
CA VAL A 113 -1.93 6.10 8.51
C VAL A 113 -3.44 5.96 8.38
N TYR A 114 -4.17 7.01 8.74
CA TYR A 114 -5.60 7.17 8.54
C TYR A 114 -5.86 8.37 7.63
N ALA A 115 -6.00 8.13 6.33
CA ALA A 115 -6.28 9.15 5.33
C ALA A 115 -7.62 8.88 4.63
N LYS A 116 -8.16 9.83 3.87
CA LYS A 116 -9.28 9.59 2.95
C LYS A 116 -8.75 9.30 1.54
N ASP A 117 -7.83 10.14 1.08
CA ASP A 117 -7.12 9.93 -0.18
C ASP A 117 -5.65 9.63 0.07
N MET A 118 -5.13 8.61 -0.59
CA MET A 118 -3.72 8.26 -0.60
C MET A 118 -3.17 8.35 -2.02
N VAL A 119 -2.00 8.95 -2.17
CA VAL A 119 -1.25 8.93 -3.44
C VAL A 119 0.13 8.39 -3.18
N ILE A 120 0.50 7.34 -3.91
CA ILE A 120 1.84 6.78 -3.92
C ILE A 120 2.41 7.08 -5.30
N GLN A 121 3.51 7.83 -5.33
CA GLN A 121 4.09 8.28 -6.59
C GLN A 121 5.60 8.17 -6.57
N SER A 122 6.16 7.89 -7.74
CA SER A 122 7.60 7.89 -7.93
C SER A 122 8.02 8.64 -9.17
N THR A 123 9.10 9.40 -9.09
CA THR A 123 9.66 10.09 -10.27
C THR A 123 10.16 9.08 -11.31
N ASN A 124 10.66 7.92 -10.88
CA ASN A 124 11.23 6.87 -11.73
C ASN A 124 10.82 5.47 -11.19
N ALA A 125 10.85 4.44 -12.03
CA ALA A 125 10.56 3.08 -11.57
C ALA A 125 11.53 2.63 -10.47
N GLY A 126 11.05 1.81 -9.51
CA GLY A 126 11.88 1.23 -8.44
C GLY A 126 11.87 1.98 -7.10
N GLY A 127 11.00 2.97 -6.93
CA GLY A 127 10.77 3.59 -5.63
C GLY A 127 10.05 2.65 -4.66
N GLN A 128 10.42 2.68 -3.38
CA GLN A 128 9.89 1.78 -2.35
C GLN A 128 9.13 2.55 -1.27
N VAL A 129 7.95 2.06 -0.89
CA VAL A 129 7.17 2.59 0.24
C VAL A 129 6.91 1.47 1.23
N ASN A 130 7.38 1.66 2.46
CA ASN A 130 7.24 0.68 3.54
C ASN A 130 6.30 1.24 4.61
N PHE A 131 5.14 0.61 4.77
CA PHE A 131 4.23 0.89 5.87
C PHE A 131 4.51 -0.08 7.02
N GLY A 132 5.21 0.43 8.04
CA GLY A 132 5.57 -0.27 9.27
C GLY A 132 4.40 -0.47 10.24
N HIS A 133 3.21 0.02 9.90
CA HIS A 133 1.98 -0.19 10.66
C HIS A 133 0.75 -0.21 9.73
N ILE A 134 -0.43 -0.28 10.33
CA ILE A 134 -1.75 -0.19 9.69
C ILE A 134 -1.83 1.06 8.81
N VAL A 135 -2.24 0.83 7.56
CA VAL A 135 -2.79 1.85 6.68
C VAL A 135 -4.28 1.60 6.56
N ASP A 136 -5.07 2.63 6.75
CA ASP A 136 -6.51 2.57 6.56
C ASP A 136 -6.96 3.85 5.84
N VAL A 137 -7.49 3.73 4.62
CA VAL A 137 -8.09 4.85 3.89
C VAL A 137 -9.63 4.91 4.01
N GLY A 138 -10.24 3.88 4.60
CA GLY A 138 -11.70 3.75 4.73
C GLY A 138 -12.36 3.20 3.48
N THR A 139 -13.64 2.84 3.60
CA THR A 139 -14.44 2.20 2.53
C THR A 139 -14.66 3.08 1.31
N ASP A 140 -14.83 4.38 1.52
CA ASP A 140 -15.00 5.37 0.45
C ASP A 140 -13.75 6.23 0.26
N GLY A 141 -12.61 5.78 0.79
CA GLY A 141 -11.31 6.38 0.51
C GLY A 141 -10.70 5.83 -0.77
N THR A 142 -9.73 6.56 -1.32
CA THR A 142 -9.03 6.19 -2.55
C THR A 142 -7.54 6.04 -2.33
N THR A 143 -6.90 5.12 -3.06
CA THR A 143 -5.43 5.01 -3.16
C THR A 143 -5.04 5.01 -4.62
N ALA A 144 -4.20 5.95 -5.05
CA ALA A 144 -3.75 6.05 -6.43
C ALA A 144 -2.24 5.85 -6.55
N PHE A 145 -1.82 5.06 -7.52
CA PHE A 145 -0.43 4.91 -7.93
C PHE A 145 -0.15 5.78 -9.16
N LYS A 146 0.86 6.64 -9.10
CA LYS A 146 1.14 7.62 -10.16
C LYS A 146 2.59 7.64 -10.61
N THR A 147 2.77 8.14 -11.83
CA THR A 147 4.04 8.50 -12.47
C THR A 147 4.93 7.33 -12.88
N ALA A 148 5.29 6.44 -11.96
CA ALA A 148 6.14 5.29 -12.27
C ALA A 148 5.90 4.12 -11.30
N ALA A 149 6.36 2.93 -11.69
CA ALA A 149 6.23 1.72 -10.88
C ALA A 149 6.87 1.89 -9.48
N THR A 150 6.10 1.57 -8.45
CA THR A 150 6.53 1.57 -7.04
C THR A 150 6.29 0.22 -6.40
N THR A 151 7.14 -0.14 -5.45
CA THR A 151 6.91 -1.30 -4.59
C THR A 151 6.43 -0.82 -3.24
N VAL A 152 5.27 -1.31 -2.81
CA VAL A 152 4.68 -1.03 -1.51
C VAL A 152 4.75 -2.28 -0.66
N ALA A 153 5.31 -2.18 0.54
CA ALA A 153 5.28 -3.24 1.54
C ALA A 153 4.43 -2.80 2.72
N ILE A 154 3.45 -3.62 3.11
CA ILE A 154 2.72 -3.46 4.37
C ILE A 154 3.25 -4.45 5.40
N THR A 155 3.05 -4.16 6.68
CA THR A 155 3.46 -5.05 7.80
C THR A 155 2.28 -5.52 8.64
N GLN A 156 1.13 -4.84 8.52
CA GLN A 156 -0.08 -5.08 9.29
C GLN A 156 -1.30 -5.13 8.37
N ASN A 157 -2.43 -5.61 8.92
CA ASN A 157 -3.70 -5.56 8.21
C ASN A 157 -3.98 -4.13 7.78
N SER A 158 -4.31 -3.95 6.51
CA SER A 158 -4.43 -2.62 5.91
C SER A 158 -5.62 -2.55 4.96
N ASN A 159 -6.24 -1.38 4.89
CA ASN A 159 -7.34 -1.06 4.00
C ASN A 159 -6.92 0.08 3.05
N PHE A 160 -6.82 -0.22 1.77
CA PHE A 160 -6.45 0.72 0.72
C PHE A 160 -7.67 1.27 -0.05
N GLY A 161 -8.90 0.90 0.35
CA GLY A 161 -10.12 1.45 -0.22
C GLY A 161 -10.26 1.14 -1.71
N ALA A 162 -10.71 2.12 -2.50
CA ALA A 162 -10.69 2.04 -3.95
C ALA A 162 -9.28 2.34 -4.47
N VAL A 163 -8.62 1.34 -5.05
CA VAL A 163 -7.23 1.41 -5.50
C VAL A 163 -7.15 1.51 -7.01
N ASP A 164 -6.46 2.53 -7.50
CA ASP A 164 -6.14 2.71 -8.91
C ASP A 164 -4.63 2.57 -9.14
N PHE A 165 -4.22 1.47 -9.77
CA PHE A 165 -2.83 1.27 -10.21
C PHE A 165 -2.47 2.13 -11.43
N GLY A 166 -3.46 2.71 -12.11
CA GLY A 166 -3.32 3.37 -13.39
C GLY A 166 -2.63 2.45 -14.39
N ASN A 167 -1.66 3.00 -15.12
CA ASN A 167 -0.84 2.27 -16.09
C ASN A 167 0.52 1.82 -15.50
N THR A 168 0.65 1.78 -14.17
CA THR A 168 1.94 1.50 -13.51
C THR A 168 2.10 0.02 -13.15
N ALA A 169 3.30 -0.51 -13.38
CA ALA A 169 3.71 -1.84 -12.91
C ALA A 169 4.05 -1.86 -11.41
N SER A 170 3.27 -1.11 -10.62
CA SER A 170 3.45 -1.04 -9.18
C SER A 170 3.10 -2.38 -8.52
N GLN A 171 3.72 -2.64 -7.38
CA GLN A 171 3.61 -3.90 -6.67
C GLN A 171 3.20 -3.64 -5.23
N ILE A 172 2.37 -4.51 -4.67
CA ILE A 172 2.05 -4.52 -3.24
C ILE A 172 2.47 -5.87 -2.68
N THR A 173 3.28 -5.87 -1.64
CA THR A 173 3.66 -7.07 -0.90
C THR A 173 2.92 -7.14 0.43
N VAL A 174 2.24 -8.26 0.66
CA VAL A 174 1.44 -8.56 1.84
C VAL A 174 2.12 -9.69 2.63
N PRO A 175 2.46 -9.50 3.91
CA PRO A 175 3.18 -10.52 4.67
C PRO A 175 2.26 -11.63 5.18
N ASP A 176 2.87 -12.66 5.77
CA ASP A 176 2.17 -13.85 6.23
C ASP A 176 1.00 -13.52 7.18
N THR A 177 -0.12 -14.21 7.01
CA THR A 177 -1.36 -14.10 7.79
C THR A 177 -2.10 -12.75 7.70
N LYS A 178 -1.59 -11.77 6.93
CA LYS A 178 -2.19 -10.44 6.88
C LYS A 178 -3.32 -10.32 5.87
N VAL A 179 -4.21 -9.38 6.18
CA VAL A 179 -5.33 -8.98 5.34
C VAL A 179 -5.02 -7.68 4.63
N LEU A 180 -5.16 -7.70 3.31
CA LEU A 180 -5.24 -6.50 2.49
C LEU A 180 -6.69 -6.33 2.04
N THR A 181 -7.29 -5.21 2.41
CA THR A 181 -8.66 -4.84 2.02
C THR A 181 -8.62 -3.76 0.95
N GLY A 182 -9.41 -3.92 -0.11
CA GLY A 182 -9.59 -2.89 -1.14
C GLY A 182 -10.27 -3.42 -2.40
N ASN A 183 -10.47 -2.54 -3.38
CA ASN A 183 -10.91 -2.87 -4.72
C ASN A 183 -9.91 -2.29 -5.72
N PHE A 184 -9.22 -3.15 -6.45
CA PHE A 184 -8.01 -2.81 -7.20
C PHE A 184 -8.30 -2.79 -8.70
N THR A 185 -8.12 -1.63 -9.32
CA THR A 185 -8.29 -1.43 -10.75
C THR A 185 -6.96 -1.06 -11.40
N GLY A 186 -6.67 -1.67 -12.55
CA GLY A 186 -5.67 -1.13 -13.47
C GLY A 186 -6.30 -0.22 -14.53
N ASP A 187 -5.47 0.27 -15.45
CA ASP A 187 -5.91 1.13 -16.54
C ASP A 187 -6.92 0.42 -17.47
N ALA A 188 -8.19 0.82 -17.36
CA ALA A 188 -9.26 0.28 -18.17
C ALA A 188 -9.16 0.64 -19.66
N SER A 189 -8.39 1.66 -20.02
CA SER A 189 -8.18 2.12 -21.39
C SER A 189 -7.00 1.46 -22.10
N ASN A 190 -6.14 0.74 -21.36
CA ASN A 190 -4.93 0.14 -21.90
C ASN A 190 -4.77 -1.34 -21.49
N ASN A 191 -5.48 -2.22 -22.20
CA ASN A 191 -5.43 -3.68 -21.97
C ASN A 191 -4.04 -4.31 -22.21
N GLY A 192 -3.06 -3.58 -22.75
CA GLY A 192 -1.73 -4.08 -23.11
C GLY A 192 -0.62 -3.72 -22.11
N ASN A 193 -0.92 -2.99 -21.04
CA ASN A 193 0.10 -2.54 -20.08
C ASN A 193 -0.04 -3.22 -18.71
N THR A 194 1.11 -3.46 -18.07
CA THR A 194 1.27 -4.18 -16.80
C THR A 194 0.80 -3.31 -15.64
N ALA A 195 -0.50 -3.27 -15.36
CA ALA A 195 -1.01 -2.55 -14.20
C ALA A 195 -1.01 -3.46 -12.97
N GLY A 196 -0.26 -3.16 -11.92
CA GLY A 196 -0.43 -3.75 -10.59
C GLY A 196 -0.13 -5.25 -10.41
N VAL A 197 0.71 -5.60 -9.43
CA VAL A 197 0.80 -6.97 -8.88
C VAL A 197 0.60 -6.94 -7.38
N ILE A 198 -0.18 -7.88 -6.84
CA ILE A 198 -0.33 -8.07 -5.39
C ILE A 198 0.27 -9.42 -5.02
N THR A 199 1.35 -9.40 -4.24
CA THR A 199 2.08 -10.61 -3.83
C THR A 199 1.87 -10.88 -2.34
N PHE A 200 1.34 -12.05 -2.02
CA PHE A 200 1.17 -12.53 -0.66
C PHE A 200 2.32 -13.48 -0.29
N ALA A 201 2.97 -13.22 0.84
CA ALA A 201 4.06 -14.06 1.33
C ALA A 201 3.56 -15.46 1.71
N ALA A 202 2.49 -15.58 2.51
CA ALA A 202 1.80 -16.83 2.84
C ALA A 202 0.47 -16.52 3.57
N ASN A 203 -0.44 -17.48 3.65
CA ASN A 203 -1.66 -17.50 4.49
C ASN A 203 -2.48 -16.18 4.58
N GLY A 204 -2.43 -15.32 3.57
CA GLY A 204 -3.03 -14.00 3.61
C GLY A 204 -4.46 -13.98 3.08
N THR A 205 -5.09 -12.80 3.15
CA THR A 205 -6.43 -12.58 2.61
C THR A 205 -6.46 -11.30 1.77
N LEU A 206 -6.99 -11.40 0.57
CA LEU A 206 -7.44 -10.26 -0.23
C LEU A 206 -8.95 -10.09 -0.05
N ALA A 207 -9.34 -9.08 0.73
CA ALA A 207 -10.73 -8.79 1.06
C ALA A 207 -11.29 -7.63 0.22
N SER A 208 -12.56 -7.71 -0.16
CA SER A 208 -13.28 -6.60 -0.80
C SER A 208 -13.35 -5.41 0.15
N GLY A 209 -13.02 -4.22 -0.36
CA GLY A 209 -13.30 -2.95 0.32
C GLY A 209 -14.75 -2.47 0.14
N ASN A 210 -15.52 -3.13 -0.72
CA ASN A 210 -16.88 -2.74 -1.09
C ASN A 210 -17.92 -3.73 -0.55
N ALA A 211 -19.04 -3.19 -0.05
CA ALA A 211 -20.18 -3.97 0.44
C ALA A 211 -21.03 -4.56 -0.71
N ASP A 212 -20.98 -3.97 -1.90
CA ASP A 212 -21.62 -4.50 -3.10
C ASP A 212 -20.78 -5.66 -3.68
N ALA A 213 -21.33 -6.87 -3.60
CA ALA A 213 -20.69 -8.09 -4.09
C ALA A 213 -20.49 -8.12 -5.61
N ASN A 214 -21.17 -7.25 -6.37
CA ASN A 214 -20.99 -7.15 -7.82
C ASN A 214 -19.76 -6.33 -8.21
N VAL A 215 -19.19 -5.54 -7.29
CA VAL A 215 -17.96 -4.80 -7.53
C VAL A 215 -16.79 -5.77 -7.42
N ALA A 216 -16.07 -5.95 -8.54
CA ALA A 216 -14.89 -6.78 -8.56
C ALA A 216 -13.84 -6.28 -7.54
N VAL A 217 -13.20 -7.22 -6.86
CA VAL A 217 -12.08 -6.93 -5.95
C VAL A 217 -10.83 -6.65 -6.75
N THR A 218 -10.64 -7.32 -7.88
CA THR A 218 -9.56 -6.97 -8.82
C THR A 218 -10.11 -6.90 -10.23
N ASN A 219 -9.83 -5.79 -10.93
CA ASN A 219 -10.25 -5.55 -12.30
C ASN A 219 -9.09 -5.01 -13.15
N LYS A 220 -8.65 -5.77 -14.18
CA LYS A 220 -7.56 -5.35 -15.08
C LYS A 220 -6.24 -5.03 -14.38
N ILE A 221 -5.96 -5.72 -13.28
CA ILE A 221 -4.59 -5.79 -12.74
C ILE A 221 -3.87 -7.00 -13.35
N THR A 222 -2.54 -7.02 -13.27
CA THR A 222 -1.70 -8.03 -13.91
C THR A 222 -1.88 -9.37 -13.21
N ALA A 223 -1.62 -9.41 -11.90
CA ALA A 223 -1.67 -10.67 -11.16
C ALA A 223 -1.89 -10.50 -9.67
N ILE A 224 -2.40 -11.57 -9.07
CA ILE A 224 -2.28 -11.88 -7.65
C ILE A 224 -1.33 -13.07 -7.53
N GLU A 225 -0.32 -12.97 -6.69
CA GLU A 225 0.69 -14.00 -6.48
C GLU A 225 0.64 -14.55 -5.06
N ALA A 226 0.55 -15.88 -4.95
CA ALA A 226 0.79 -16.60 -3.71
C ALA A 226 2.25 -17.07 -3.71
N ALA A 227 3.14 -16.26 -3.14
CA ALA A 227 4.57 -16.47 -3.25
C ALA A 227 5.02 -17.68 -2.45
N GLY A 228 4.67 -17.78 -1.17
CA GLY A 228 5.10 -18.86 -0.28
C GLY A 228 4.08 -19.98 -0.09
N VAL A 229 4.49 -20.99 0.69
CA VAL A 229 3.64 -22.14 1.06
C VAL A 229 2.51 -21.66 1.96
N GLY A 230 1.27 -21.98 1.59
CA GLY A 230 0.09 -21.56 2.36
C GLY A 230 -1.11 -21.28 1.47
N VAL A 231 -2.19 -20.80 2.10
CA VAL A 231 -3.47 -20.51 1.43
C VAL A 231 -3.75 -19.02 1.41
N VAL A 232 -3.78 -18.42 0.22
CA VAL A 232 -4.25 -17.05 0.03
C VAL A 232 -5.75 -17.06 -0.21
N GLN A 233 -6.50 -16.41 0.67
CA GLN A 233 -7.95 -16.33 0.59
C GLN A 233 -8.37 -15.12 -0.25
N LEU A 234 -9.24 -15.35 -1.23
CA LEU A 234 -9.74 -14.34 -2.16
C LEU A 234 -11.25 -14.18 -1.95
N SER A 235 -11.69 -12.99 -1.58
CA SER A 235 -13.12 -12.69 -1.49
C SER A 235 -13.64 -12.05 -2.78
N GLY A 236 -14.89 -12.31 -3.14
CA GLY A 236 -15.54 -11.64 -4.28
C GLY A 236 -14.97 -12.05 -5.64
N THR A 237 -15.12 -11.17 -6.62
CA THR A 237 -14.80 -11.46 -8.03
C THR A 237 -13.44 -10.89 -8.41
N HIS A 238 -12.64 -11.68 -9.13
CA HIS A 238 -11.30 -11.32 -9.59
C HIS A 238 -11.14 -11.56 -11.09
N THR A 239 -10.54 -10.61 -11.80
CA THR A 239 -10.13 -10.77 -13.21
C THR A 239 -8.61 -10.79 -13.42
N ALA A 240 -7.84 -10.76 -12.33
CA ALA A 240 -6.38 -10.85 -12.37
C ALA A 240 -5.91 -12.28 -12.68
N GLU A 241 -4.71 -12.40 -13.27
CA GLU A 241 -4.01 -13.69 -13.32
C GLU A 241 -3.70 -14.18 -11.90
N LEU A 242 -3.87 -15.48 -11.63
CA LEU A 242 -3.53 -16.08 -10.34
C LEU A 242 -2.23 -16.87 -10.48
N ARG A 243 -1.16 -16.42 -9.82
CA ARG A 243 0.18 -17.02 -9.87
C ARG A 243 0.52 -17.77 -8.59
N LEU A 244 0.92 -19.03 -8.74
CA LEU A 244 1.36 -19.90 -7.66
C LEU A 244 2.90 -19.97 -7.67
N GLY A 245 3.54 -19.27 -6.73
CA GLY A 245 5.00 -19.05 -6.75
C GLY A 245 5.83 -20.19 -6.16
N ASN A 246 5.24 -21.08 -5.37
CA ASN A 246 5.93 -22.19 -4.72
C ASN A 246 5.08 -23.47 -4.64
N ALA A 247 5.75 -24.61 -4.51
CA ALA A 247 5.10 -25.90 -4.23
C ALA A 247 4.29 -25.79 -2.92
N GLY A 248 2.97 -26.00 -2.98
CA GLY A 248 2.09 -25.87 -1.82
C GLY A 248 1.51 -24.48 -1.59
N SER A 249 1.77 -23.51 -2.48
CA SER A 249 0.97 -22.29 -2.58
C SER A 249 -0.43 -22.62 -3.14
N GLN A 250 -1.45 -21.96 -2.60
CA GLN A 250 -2.85 -22.18 -2.98
C GLN A 250 -3.62 -20.87 -2.92
N PHE A 251 -4.62 -20.73 -3.78
CA PHE A 251 -5.71 -19.77 -3.63
C PHE A 251 -6.98 -20.48 -3.17
N LYS A 252 -7.72 -19.84 -2.28
CA LYS A 252 -9.08 -20.25 -1.91
C LYS A 252 -10.04 -19.12 -2.27
N LEU A 253 -10.97 -19.38 -3.18
CA LEU A 253 -11.99 -18.44 -3.63
C LEU A 253 -13.15 -18.34 -2.62
N ALA A 254 -13.98 -17.32 -2.78
CA ALA A 254 -15.10 -17.01 -1.89
C ALA A 254 -16.16 -18.13 -1.83
N ASP A 255 -16.36 -18.87 -2.93
CA ASP A 255 -17.27 -20.01 -3.01
C ASP A 255 -16.68 -21.31 -2.40
N GLY A 256 -15.46 -21.24 -1.89
CA GLY A 256 -14.72 -22.38 -1.32
C GLY A 256 -13.88 -23.15 -2.34
N THR A 257 -13.92 -22.80 -3.63
CA THR A 257 -13.06 -23.39 -4.65
C THR A 257 -11.59 -23.17 -4.29
N ILE A 258 -10.78 -24.22 -4.41
CA ILE A 258 -9.34 -24.16 -4.16
C ILE A 258 -8.60 -24.33 -5.48
N ILE A 259 -7.71 -23.38 -5.77
CA ILE A 259 -6.76 -23.44 -6.89
C ILE A 259 -5.39 -23.68 -6.29
N ASN A 260 -4.75 -24.79 -6.65
CA ASN A 260 -3.43 -25.16 -6.15
C ASN A 260 -2.58 -25.76 -7.28
N GLY A 261 -1.28 -25.96 -7.02
CA GLY A 261 -0.35 -26.43 -8.04
C GLY A 261 0.83 -27.24 -7.47
N ASN A 262 0.87 -28.52 -7.87
CA ASN A 262 2.03 -29.23 -8.43
C ASN A 262 1.48 -30.43 -9.22
N VAL A 263 1.57 -30.42 -10.56
CA VAL A 263 1.19 -31.60 -11.38
C VAL A 263 2.37 -32.56 -11.45
N ASN A 264 2.23 -33.74 -10.83
CA ASN A 264 3.24 -34.79 -10.87
C ASN A 264 3.21 -35.51 -12.24
N GLN A 265 4.09 -35.10 -13.17
CA GLN A 265 4.18 -35.70 -14.51
C GLN A 265 4.39 -37.23 -14.47
N THR A 266 5.09 -37.78 -13.46
CA THR A 266 5.36 -39.23 -13.38
C THR A 266 4.09 -40.06 -13.19
N VAL A 267 3.07 -39.52 -12.51
CA VAL A 267 1.75 -40.18 -12.37
C VAL A 267 0.90 -40.02 -13.64
N LEU A 268 1.12 -38.94 -14.39
CA LEU A 268 0.40 -38.60 -15.61
C LEU A 268 0.89 -39.43 -16.83
N VAL A 269 2.18 -39.76 -16.91
CA VAL A 269 2.75 -40.58 -18.01
C VAL A 269 2.64 -42.09 -17.75
N GLY A 270 2.49 -42.52 -16.49
CA GLY A 270 2.48 -43.94 -16.10
C GLY A 270 1.12 -44.64 -16.13
N ASN A 271 0.02 -43.91 -16.33
CA ASN A 271 -1.32 -44.50 -16.33
C ASN A 271 -2.07 -44.11 -17.60
N ALA A 272 -2.53 -45.10 -18.37
CA ALA A 272 -3.19 -44.96 -19.67
C ALA A 272 -4.56 -44.22 -19.64
N ALA A 273 -4.84 -43.45 -18.59
CA ALA A 273 -6.11 -42.77 -18.34
C ALA A 273 -6.26 -41.43 -19.11
N LEU A 274 -5.29 -41.01 -19.92
CA LEU A 274 -5.34 -39.76 -20.70
C LEU A 274 -5.69 -39.95 -22.19
N ALA A 275 -6.05 -41.16 -22.60
CA ALA A 275 -6.63 -41.38 -23.92
C ALA A 275 -8.15 -41.07 -23.90
N ASN A 276 -8.52 -39.84 -23.54
CA ASN A 276 -9.74 -39.11 -23.93
C ASN A 276 -10.12 -38.07 -22.87
N GLY A 277 -9.94 -36.80 -23.19
CA GLY A 277 -10.70 -35.71 -22.57
C GLY A 277 -9.96 -34.89 -21.51
N ALA A 278 -9.21 -33.90 -22.01
CA ALA A 278 -8.97 -32.57 -21.44
C ALA A 278 -8.88 -32.44 -19.89
N ILE A 279 -7.64 -32.40 -19.40
CA ILE A 279 -7.25 -31.35 -18.45
C ILE A 279 -6.31 -30.43 -19.23
N GLN A 280 -6.77 -29.23 -19.52
CA GLN A 280 -5.94 -28.18 -20.09
C GLN A 280 -5.45 -27.35 -18.90
N LEU A 281 -4.16 -27.48 -18.60
CA LEU A 281 -3.42 -26.58 -17.69
C LEU A 281 -3.10 -25.29 -18.45
#